data_AF-A0A7C8YV20-F1
#
_entry.id   AF-A0A7C8YV20-F1
#
_cell.length_a   1.000
_cell.length_b   1.000
_cell.length_c   1.000
_cell.angle_alpha   90.00
_cell.angle_beta   90.00
_cell.angle_gamma   90.00
#
_symmetry.space_group_name_H-M   'P 1'
#
loop_
_entity.id
_entity.type
_entity.pdbx_description
1 polymer ?
#
loop_
_entity_poly.entity_id
_entity_poly.type
_entity_poly.pdbx_seq_one_letter_code
_entity_poly.pdbx_strand_id
1 'polypeptide(L)'
;SVRTSMGSATYAPENDAIMWKIRSFPGNKEYLLRAEFLLPSVSADDGVPERKAPVRVKFEIPYFTVSGIQVKYLKIIEKSGYQALPWVRYITMSGEYEIRLF
;
A
#
# COMPACT_ATOMS: atom_id res chain seq x y z
N SER A 1 -6.98 6.46 21.66
CA SER A 1 -8.13 5.78 21.02
C SER A 1 -7.88 5.70 19.51
N VAL A 2 -8.39 4.69 18.79
CA VAL A 2 -8.25 4.60 17.31
C VAL A 2 -9.63 4.43 16.69
N ARG A 3 -9.94 5.21 15.66
CA ARG A 3 -11.20 5.18 14.91
C ARG A 3 -10.92 5.24 13.42
N THR A 4 -11.62 4.42 12.64
CA THR A 4 -11.48 4.37 11.18
C THR A 4 -12.85 4.38 10.52
N SER A 5 -13.00 5.09 9.40
CA SER A 5 -14.24 5.06 8.60
C SER A 5 -14.36 3.80 7.75
N MET A 6 -13.25 3.11 7.48
CA MET A 6 -13.21 1.83 6.77
C MET A 6 -12.00 0.99 7.20
N GLY A 7 -12.14 -0.34 7.09
CA GLY A 7 -11.07 -1.27 7.47
C GLY A 7 -10.88 -1.35 8.99
N SER A 8 -9.71 -1.82 9.40
CA SER A 8 -9.33 -1.96 10.80
C SER A 8 -7.94 -1.38 11.01
N ALA A 9 -7.73 -0.67 12.11
CA ALA A 9 -6.43 -0.15 12.49
C ALA A 9 -6.03 -0.63 13.88
N THR A 10 -4.80 -1.12 13.99
CA THR A 10 -4.24 -1.64 15.25
C THR A 10 -2.83 -1.09 15.43
N TYR A 11 -2.48 -0.69 16.65
CA TYR A 11 -1.11 -0.33 16.99
C TYR A 11 -0.24 -1.58 17.05
N ALA A 12 0.90 -1.56 16.36
CA ALA A 12 1.89 -2.63 16.27
C ALA A 12 3.19 -2.14 16.93
N PRO A 13 3.39 -2.38 18.25
CA PRO A 13 4.53 -1.86 19.01
C PRO A 13 5.89 -2.30 18.45
N GLU A 14 5.95 -3.49 17.85
CA GLU A 14 7.16 -4.05 17.24
C GLU A 14 7.66 -3.26 16.03
N ASN A 15 6.78 -2.46 15.43
CA ASN A 15 7.08 -1.57 14.31
C ASN A 15 6.96 -0.09 14.70
N ASP A 16 6.63 0.20 15.96
CA ASP A 16 6.29 1.54 16.45
C ASP A 16 5.31 2.29 15.51
N ALA A 17 4.27 1.58 15.06
CA ALA A 17 3.39 2.07 13.99
C ALA A 17 1.94 1.62 14.15
N ILE A 18 1.00 2.42 13.64
CA ILE A 18 -0.38 1.98 13.43
C ILE A 18 -0.47 1.27 12.08
N MET A 19 -0.94 0.03 12.13
CA MET A 19 -1.23 -0.79 10.94
C MET A 19 -2.70 -0.63 10.56
N TRP A 20 -2.97 0.17 9.53
CA TRP A 20 -4.31 0.32 8.97
C TRP A 20 -4.50 -0.59 7.75
N LYS A 21 -5.45 -1.53 7.85
CA LYS A 21 -5.74 -2.51 6.80
C LYS A 21 -7.13 -2.29 6.20
N ILE A 22 -7.17 -2.02 4.90
CA ILE A 22 -8.39 -1.91 4.10
C ILE A 22 -8.34 -3.02 3.04
N ARG A 23 -9.35 -3.89 3.00
CA ARG A 23 -9.38 -5.04 2.07
C ARG A 23 -9.74 -4.64 0.63
N SER A 24 -10.63 -3.66 0.48
CA SER A 24 -11.09 -3.16 -0.80
C SER A 24 -11.11 -1.64 -0.75
N PHE A 25 -10.35 -1.03 -1.65
CA PHE A 25 -10.25 0.42 -1.77
C PHE A 25 -10.60 0.78 -3.22
N PRO A 26 -11.88 1.03 -3.53
CA PRO A 26 -12.27 1.47 -4.87
C PRO A 26 -11.62 2.81 -5.20
N GLY A 27 -11.27 3.02 -6.47
CA GLY A 27 -10.78 4.32 -6.95
C GLY A 27 -11.78 5.44 -6.66
N ASN A 28 -11.28 6.67 -6.52
CA ASN A 28 -12.07 7.86 -6.19
C ASN A 28 -12.86 7.74 -4.86
N LYS A 29 -12.35 6.95 -3.92
CA LYS A 29 -12.85 6.91 -2.54
C LYS A 29 -11.86 7.58 -1.60
N GLU A 30 -12.40 8.10 -0.52
CA GLU A 30 -11.65 8.66 0.59
C GLU A 30 -12.11 7.98 1.88
N TYR A 31 -11.15 7.62 2.71
CA TYR A 31 -11.39 7.03 4.02
C TYR A 31 -10.50 7.74 5.04
N LEU A 32 -10.95 7.77 6.29
CA LEU A 32 -10.30 8.49 7.38
C LEU A 32 -9.90 7.55 8.50
N LEU A 33 -8.70 7.74 9.04
CA LEU A 33 -8.22 7.19 10.29
C LEU A 33 -7.93 8.33 11.26
N ARG A 34 -8.42 8.21 12.48
CA ARG A 34 -8.11 9.10 13.60
C ARG A 34 -7.52 8.27 14.73
N ALA A 35 -6.34 8.67 15.21
CA ALA A 35 -5.68 8.05 16.34
C ALA A 35 -5.31 9.11 17.38
N GLU A 36 -5.49 8.76 18.64
CA GLU A 36 -5.14 9.56 19.80
C GLU A 36 -4.23 8.72 20.69
N PHE A 37 -3.02 9.22 20.92
CA PHE A 37 -2.03 8.60 21.80
C PHE A 37 -1.98 9.36 23.12
N LEU A 38 -1.88 8.62 24.22
CA LEU A 38 -1.57 9.18 25.52
C LEU A 38 -0.06 9.07 25.69
N LEU A 39 0.61 10.21 25.73
CA LEU A 39 2.04 10.27 25.99
C LEU A 39 2.27 10.18 27.50
N PRO A 40 3.37 9.54 27.94
CA PRO A 40 3.80 9.61 29.34
C PRO A 40 3.99 11.08 29.77
N SER A 41 3.65 11.39 31.02
CA SER A 41 3.82 12.75 31.58
C SER A 41 5.27 13.11 31.86
N VAL A 42 6.19 12.15 31.79
CA VAL A 42 7.63 12.33 31.95
C VAL A 42 8.28 12.25 30.58
N SER A 43 8.97 13.31 30.18
CA SER A 43 9.77 13.37 28.96
C SER A 43 10.89 12.33 29.04
N ALA A 44 11.09 11.53 27.99
CA ALA A 44 12.36 10.83 27.82
C ALA A 44 13.42 11.91 27.52
N ASP A 45 14.42 12.06 28.39
CA ASP A 45 15.52 13.03 28.25
C ASP A 45 16.59 12.52 27.27
N ASP A 46 16.15 11.90 26.18
CA ASP A 46 17.01 11.40 25.14
C ASP A 46 17.00 12.44 24.03
N GLY A 47 18.07 13.25 23.94
CA GLY A 47 18.28 14.31 22.94
C GLY A 47 18.33 13.84 21.47
N VAL A 48 17.64 12.74 21.14
CA VAL A 48 17.41 12.25 19.80
C VAL A 48 16.21 13.02 19.24
N PRO A 49 16.39 13.80 18.16
CA PRO A 49 15.26 14.43 17.49
C PRO A 49 14.28 13.34 17.05
N GLU A 50 13.00 13.47 17.43
CA GLU A 50 11.90 12.65 16.90
C GLU A 50 11.93 12.71 15.38
N ARG A 51 12.61 11.75 14.75
CA ARG A 51 12.55 11.58 13.30
C ARG A 51 11.18 11.00 13.01
N LYS A 52 10.26 11.86 12.56
CA LYS A 52 8.96 11.43 12.03
C LYS A 52 9.21 10.41 10.92
N ALA A 53 9.00 9.13 11.24
CA ALA A 53 9.09 8.06 10.25
C ALA A 53 8.06 8.33 9.12
N PRO A 54 8.41 8.05 7.86
CA PRO A 54 7.47 8.22 6.76
C PRO A 54 6.30 7.24 6.89
N VAL A 55 5.13 7.65 6.40
CA VAL A 55 3.99 6.76 6.26
C VAL A 55 4.22 5.85 5.06
N ARG A 56 4.22 4.53 5.30
CA ARG A 56 4.39 3.50 4.25
C ARG A 56 3.03 2.95 3.84
N VAL A 57 2.80 2.83 2.54
CA VAL A 57 1.55 2.29 2.00
C VAL A 57 1.83 1.07 1.13
N LYS A 58 1.14 -0.05 1.42
CA LYS A 58 1.16 -1.25 0.59
C LYS A 58 -0.18 -1.44 -0.10
N PHE A 59 -0.18 -1.58 -1.41
CA PHE A 59 -1.41 -1.77 -2.20
C PHE A 59 -1.17 -2.66 -3.43
N GLU A 60 -2.26 -3.23 -3.92
CA GLU A 60 -2.34 -3.97 -5.18
C GLU A 60 -3.59 -3.50 -5.94
N ILE A 61 -3.42 -3.17 -7.23
CA ILE A 61 -4.50 -2.77 -8.13
C ILE A 61 -4.51 -3.75 -9.32
N PRO A 62 -5.46 -4.67 -9.38
CA PRO A 62 -5.57 -5.62 -10.48
C PRO A 62 -6.10 -4.92 -11.74
N TYR A 63 -5.68 -5.42 -12.91
CA TYR A 63 -6.13 -4.98 -14.23
C TYR A 63 -5.86 -3.49 -14.55
N PHE A 64 -4.95 -2.85 -13.82
CA PHE A 64 -4.58 -1.45 -14.01
C PHE A 64 -3.07 -1.30 -14.22
N THR A 65 -2.66 -0.38 -15.10
CA THR A 65 -1.26 -0.04 -15.35
C THR A 65 -1.02 1.46 -15.11
N VAL A 66 -0.12 1.77 -14.17
CA VAL A 66 0.29 3.16 -13.91
C VAL A 66 1.19 3.70 -15.02
N SER A 67 2.06 2.85 -15.59
CA SER A 67 2.99 3.24 -16.66
C SER A 67 2.32 3.40 -18.04
N GLY A 68 1.06 3.00 -18.18
CA GLY A 68 0.37 2.94 -19.47
C GLY A 68 0.85 1.82 -20.40
N ILE A 69 1.70 0.90 -19.92
CA ILE A 69 2.15 -0.23 -20.75
C ILE A 69 0.97 -1.08 -21.22
N GLN A 70 1.02 -1.49 -22.48
CA GLN A 70 0.01 -2.36 -23.09
C GLN A 70 0.68 -3.36 -24.03
N VAL A 71 0.58 -4.65 -23.71
CA VAL A 71 0.96 -5.74 -24.59
C VAL A 71 -0.02 -5.77 -25.77
N LYS A 72 0.50 -5.56 -27.00
CA LYS A 72 -0.32 -5.55 -28.22
C LYS A 72 -0.41 -6.94 -28.86
N TYR A 73 0.70 -7.67 -28.88
CA TYR A 73 0.79 -8.97 -29.56
C TYR A 73 1.70 -9.92 -28.78
N LEU A 74 1.32 -11.19 -28.74
CA LEU A 74 2.16 -12.31 -28.31
C LEU A 74 2.25 -13.29 -29.48
N LYS A 75 3.35 -13.22 -30.25
CA LYS A 75 3.56 -14.08 -31.42
C LYS A 75 4.19 -15.40 -30.99
N ILE A 76 3.54 -16.51 -31.34
CA ILE A 76 4.00 -17.86 -31.04
C ILE A 76 4.33 -18.54 -32.37
N ILE A 77 5.55 -19.07 -32.49
CA ILE A 77 6.05 -19.74 -33.70
C ILE A 77 6.37 -21.18 -33.31
N GLU A 78 5.53 -22.12 -33.75
CA GLU A 78 5.63 -23.54 -33.41
C GLU A 78 5.38 -24.39 -34.65
N LYS A 79 6.24 -25.40 -34.88
CA LYS A 79 6.27 -26.20 -36.12
C LYS A 79 5.19 -27.27 -36.17
N SER A 80 4.71 -27.72 -35.01
CA SER A 80 3.70 -28.78 -34.89
C SER A 80 2.25 -28.33 -35.18
N GLY A 81 2.02 -27.03 -35.44
CA GLY A 81 0.67 -26.51 -35.64
C GLY A 81 -0.14 -26.33 -34.35
N TYR A 82 0.51 -26.44 -33.18
CA TYR A 82 -0.11 -26.22 -31.88
C TYR A 82 -0.71 -24.81 -31.78
N GLN A 83 -1.99 -24.73 -31.40
CA GLN A 83 -2.67 -23.47 -31.14
C GLN A 83 -2.58 -23.12 -29.64
N ALA A 84 -1.85 -22.06 -29.33
CA ALA A 84 -1.75 -21.53 -27.99
C ALA A 84 -2.87 -20.53 -27.68
N LEU A 85 -3.24 -20.45 -26.39
CA LEU A 85 -4.20 -19.48 -25.86
C LEU A 85 -3.44 -18.42 -25.05
N PRO A 86 -3.03 -17.30 -25.67
CA PRO A 86 -2.31 -16.25 -24.96
C PRO A 86 -3.26 -15.49 -24.02
N TRP A 87 -2.83 -15.26 -22.78
CA TRP A 87 -3.54 -14.43 -21.82
C TRP A 87 -2.58 -13.44 -21.16
N VAL A 88 -3.10 -12.27 -20.79
CA VAL A 88 -2.32 -11.23 -20.11
C VAL A 88 -3.16 -10.71 -18.95
N ARG A 89 -2.53 -10.55 -17.79
CA ARG A 89 -3.09 -9.83 -16.65
C ARG A 89 -2.10 -8.77 -16.19
N TYR A 90 -2.59 -7.57 -15.97
CA TYR A 90 -1.83 -6.49 -15.36
C TYR A 90 -2.10 -6.42 -13.86
N ILE A 91 -1.07 -6.13 -13.09
CA ILE A 91 -1.17 -5.89 -11.65
C ILE A 91 -0.23 -4.73 -11.35
N THR A 92 -0.75 -3.68 -10.74
CA THR A 92 0.09 -2.62 -10.16
C THR A 92 0.25 -2.93 -8.67
N MET A 93 1.48 -3.02 -8.19
CA MET A 93 1.80 -3.18 -6.77
C MET A 93 2.63 -1.99 -6.30
N SER A 94 2.46 -1.60 -5.05
CA SER A 94 3.35 -0.63 -4.40
C SER A 94 4.78 -1.17 -4.33
N GLY A 95 5.75 -0.37 -4.77
CA GLY A 95 7.17 -0.55 -4.41
C GLY A 95 7.48 0.08 -3.05
N GLU A 96 8.58 0.83 -2.96
CA GLU A 96 8.85 1.74 -1.84
C GLU A 96 7.96 2.99 -1.95
N TYR A 97 6.73 2.88 -1.44
CA TYR A 97 5.77 3.99 -1.43
C TYR A 97 5.71 4.64 -0.05
N GLU A 98 6.40 5.78 0.08
CA GLU A 98 6.55 6.53 1.32
C GLU A 98 6.00 7.95 1.20
N ILE A 99 5.28 8.40 2.23
CA ILE A 99 4.78 9.76 2.38
C ILE A 99 5.48 10.38 3.60
N ARG A 100 6.24 11.46 3.38
CA ARG A 100 6.91 12.19 4.47
C ARG A 100 5.97 13.26 5.01
N LEU A 101 5.80 13.26 6.32
CA LEU A 101 5.07 14.31 7.04
C LEU A 101 6.05 15.44 7.33
N PHE A 102 5.64 16.67 7.01
CA PHE A 102 6.36 17.88 7.39
C PHE A 102 6.11 18.19 8.88
#